data_AF-A0A356AQQ9-F1
#
_entry.id   AF-A0A356AQQ9-F1
#
_cell.length_a   1.000
_cell.length_b   1.000
_cell.length_c   1.000
_cell.angle_alpha   90.00
_cell.angle_beta   90.00
_cell.angle_gamma   90.00
#
_symmetry.space_group_name_H-M   'P 1'
#
loop_
_entity.id
_entity.type
_entity.pdbx_description
1 polymer ?
#
loop_
_entity_poly.entity_id
_entity_poly.type
_entity_poly.pdbx_seq_one_letter_code
_entity_poly.pdbx_strand_id
1 'polypeptide(L)'
;VVAVAIGSAGVVDRDNVLFFKEFLRKVTGCNNVIVQNDAVIALYANLENKPGVSITAGTGSICCGKNRAGDFHRVGGWGHLFSDEGSAYAIAISVLSEILKSHDGRAQPTLMTEKMLSLTGVKTVEELVSVVYADYRDKSALAGLSHVADMACDENDNAARAILENAASDLYYMCKAVIDKLSLSENEFTVVLNGG
;
A
#
# COMPACT_ATOMS: atom_id res chain seq x y z
N VAL A 1 -4.10 9.98 -34.67
CA VAL A 1 -3.66 9.21 -33.49
C VAL A 1 -3.56 7.74 -33.88
N VAL A 2 -2.37 7.13 -33.80
CA VAL A 2 -2.14 5.72 -34.22
C VAL A 2 -2.45 4.70 -33.11
N ALA A 3 -2.42 5.15 -31.84
CA ALA A 3 -2.85 4.39 -30.68
C ALA A 3 -3.19 5.34 -29.52
N VAL A 4 -4.08 4.91 -28.62
CA VAL A 4 -4.35 5.55 -27.32
C VAL A 4 -4.15 4.51 -26.22
N ALA A 5 -3.34 4.83 -25.22
CA ALA A 5 -3.13 3.97 -24.05
C ALA A 5 -3.47 4.74 -22.78
N ILE A 6 -4.26 4.12 -21.88
CA ILE A 6 -4.54 4.66 -20.55
C ILE A 6 -4.25 3.62 -19.47
N GLY A 7 -3.82 4.11 -18.31
CA GLY A 7 -3.80 3.37 -17.05
C GLY A 7 -4.69 4.10 -16.07
N SER A 8 -5.66 3.39 -15.49
CA SER A 8 -6.58 4.00 -14.55
C SER A 8 -6.80 3.10 -13.36
N ALA A 9 -6.83 3.71 -12.16
CA ALA A 9 -7.37 3.09 -10.97
C ALA A 9 -8.82 2.63 -11.24
N GLY A 10 -9.22 1.51 -10.65
CA GLY A 10 -10.57 0.94 -10.83
C GLY A 10 -10.78 0.13 -12.11
N VAL A 11 -9.79 0.07 -13.01
CA VAL A 11 -9.79 -0.93 -14.11
C VAL A 11 -9.37 -2.27 -13.53
N VAL A 12 -10.34 -2.98 -12.96
CA VAL A 12 -10.12 -4.27 -12.27
C VAL A 12 -10.81 -5.42 -13.01
N ASP A 13 -12.00 -5.17 -13.56
CA ASP A 13 -12.81 -6.17 -14.27
C ASP A 13 -12.94 -5.88 -15.78
N ARG A 14 -13.46 -6.87 -16.50
CA ARG A 14 -13.63 -6.84 -17.95
C ARG A 14 -14.60 -5.75 -18.41
N ASP A 15 -15.64 -5.47 -17.64
CA ASP A 15 -16.69 -4.53 -18.01
C ASP A 15 -16.15 -3.10 -17.96
N ASN A 16 -15.37 -2.78 -16.94
CA ASN A 16 -14.63 -1.53 -16.83
C ASN A 16 -13.65 -1.33 -18.00
N VAL A 17 -12.88 -2.36 -18.36
CA VAL A 17 -11.98 -2.31 -19.53
C VAL A 17 -12.74 -2.01 -20.83
N LEU A 18 -13.88 -2.69 -21.04
CA LEU A 18 -14.69 -2.50 -22.24
C LEU A 18 -15.32 -1.11 -22.28
N PHE A 19 -15.86 -0.64 -21.16
CA PHE A 19 -16.43 0.70 -21.02
C PHE A 19 -15.40 1.78 -21.42
N PHE A 20 -14.20 1.74 -20.84
CA PHE A 20 -13.15 2.71 -21.16
C PHE A 20 -12.69 2.61 -22.62
N LYS A 21 -12.57 1.39 -23.16
CA LYS A 21 -12.20 1.20 -24.58
C LYS A 21 -13.23 1.83 -25.51
N GLU A 22 -14.52 1.61 -25.27
CA GLU A 22 -15.58 2.18 -26.09
C GLU A 22 -15.65 3.70 -25.94
N PHE A 23 -15.56 4.20 -24.72
CA PHE A 23 -15.56 5.64 -24.44
C PHE A 23 -14.41 6.34 -25.16
N LEU A 24 -13.18 5.83 -25.01
CA LEU A 24 -12.00 6.42 -25.66
C LEU A 24 -12.05 6.32 -27.18
N ARG A 25 -12.57 5.22 -27.74
CA ARG A 25 -12.81 5.11 -29.19
C ARG A 25 -13.76 6.21 -29.68
N LYS A 26 -14.87 6.43 -28.97
CA LYS A 26 -15.86 7.46 -29.30
C LYS A 26 -15.28 8.87 -29.22
N VAL A 27 -14.51 9.16 -28.18
CA VAL A 27 -13.96 10.51 -27.95
C VAL A 27 -12.76 10.82 -28.84
N THR A 28 -11.90 9.83 -29.12
CA THR A 28 -10.62 10.07 -29.84
C THR A 28 -10.67 9.71 -31.32
N GLY A 29 -11.68 8.93 -31.76
CA GLY A 29 -11.74 8.35 -33.11
C GLY A 29 -10.66 7.29 -33.39
N CYS A 30 -9.85 6.91 -32.39
CA CYS A 30 -8.78 5.93 -32.54
C CYS A 30 -9.32 4.51 -32.28
N ASN A 31 -9.15 3.58 -33.22
CA ASN A 31 -9.58 2.20 -33.05
C ASN A 31 -8.64 1.37 -32.15
N ASN A 32 -7.36 1.75 -32.14
CA ASN A 32 -6.30 1.08 -31.39
C ASN A 32 -6.21 1.66 -29.96
N VAL A 33 -7.06 1.13 -29.06
CA VAL A 33 -7.13 1.58 -27.66
C VAL A 33 -6.67 0.47 -26.72
N ILE A 34 -5.67 0.79 -25.90
CA ILE A 34 -5.14 -0.03 -24.82
C ILE A 34 -5.63 0.57 -23.51
N VAL A 35 -6.30 -0.24 -22.71
CA VAL A 35 -6.72 0.14 -21.35
C VAL A 35 -6.05 -0.85 -20.42
N GLN A 36 -5.29 -0.33 -19.48
CA GLN A 36 -4.60 -1.11 -18.45
C GLN A 36 -4.95 -0.59 -17.06
N ASN A 37 -4.65 -1.41 -16.07
CA ASN A 37 -4.63 -0.97 -14.69
C ASN A 37 -3.44 -0.02 -14.49
N ASP A 38 -3.61 1.01 -13.67
CA ASP A 38 -2.55 1.97 -13.31
C ASP A 38 -1.31 1.29 -12.72
N ALA A 39 -1.47 0.21 -11.95
CA ALA A 39 -0.36 -0.57 -11.41
C ALA A 39 0.50 -1.23 -12.50
N VAL A 40 -0.08 -1.58 -13.66
CA VAL A 40 0.68 -2.07 -14.82
C VAL A 40 1.54 -0.94 -15.38
N ILE A 41 0.98 0.26 -15.53
CA ILE A 41 1.77 1.40 -16.03
C ILE A 41 2.91 1.75 -15.07
N ALA A 42 2.62 1.81 -13.76
CA ALA A 42 3.62 2.06 -12.74
C ALA A 42 4.74 1.00 -12.76
N LEU A 43 4.39 -0.28 -12.92
CA LEU A 43 5.37 -1.35 -13.05
C LEU A 43 6.29 -1.14 -14.27
N TYR A 44 5.73 -0.80 -15.43
CA TYR A 44 6.54 -0.56 -16.63
C TYR A 44 7.42 0.69 -16.52
N ALA A 45 6.94 1.74 -15.84
CA ALA A 45 7.75 2.91 -15.53
C ALA A 45 8.92 2.56 -14.61
N ASN A 46 8.70 1.71 -13.60
CA ASN A 46 9.71 1.34 -12.62
C ASN A 46 10.74 0.33 -13.16
N LEU A 47 10.35 -0.55 -14.09
CA LEU A 47 11.23 -1.62 -14.58
C LEU A 47 11.82 -1.37 -15.97
N GLU A 48 11.38 -0.34 -16.71
CA GLU A 48 11.91 0.04 -18.04
C GLU A 48 12.00 -1.12 -19.06
N ASN A 49 11.19 -2.17 -18.87
CA ASN A 49 11.13 -3.45 -19.59
C ASN A 49 11.84 -4.67 -18.99
N LYS A 50 12.64 -4.54 -17.95
CA LYS A 50 13.29 -5.68 -17.28
C LYS A 50 12.28 -6.58 -16.56
N PRO A 51 12.50 -7.91 -16.49
CA PRO A 51 11.74 -8.77 -15.59
C PRO A 51 12.02 -8.38 -14.15
N GLY A 52 11.00 -8.43 -13.30
CA GLY A 52 11.17 -7.97 -11.93
C GLY A 52 9.88 -7.77 -11.17
N VAL A 53 10.06 -7.23 -9.97
CA VAL A 53 9.02 -6.89 -9.00
C VAL A 53 9.14 -5.42 -8.64
N SER A 54 8.01 -4.75 -8.54
CA SER A 54 7.86 -3.41 -7.99
C SER A 54 6.91 -3.50 -6.82
N ILE A 55 7.42 -3.24 -5.62
CA ILE A 55 6.62 -3.10 -4.40
C ILE A 55 6.47 -1.60 -4.11
N THR A 56 5.25 -1.20 -3.77
CA THR A 56 4.93 0.16 -3.36
C THR A 56 4.31 0.11 -1.98
N ALA A 57 4.83 0.89 -1.03
CA ALA A 57 4.30 1.04 0.33
C ALA A 57 4.24 2.54 0.68
N GLY A 58 3.06 3.14 0.57
CA GLY A 58 2.78 4.51 1.01
C GLY A 58 1.50 4.52 1.84
N THR A 59 0.56 5.41 1.54
CA THR A 59 -0.79 5.38 2.16
C THR A 59 -1.46 4.01 2.01
N GLY A 60 -1.27 3.33 0.88
CA GLY A 60 -1.64 1.92 0.69
C GLY A 60 -0.42 1.10 0.26
N SER A 61 -0.63 -0.19 -0.03
CA SER A 61 0.46 -1.04 -0.50
C SER A 61 0.03 -1.95 -1.65
N ILE A 62 0.95 -2.23 -2.55
CA ILE A 62 0.73 -3.08 -3.72
C ILE A 62 2.05 -3.62 -4.23
N CYS A 63 2.06 -4.91 -4.59
CA CYS A 63 3.19 -5.54 -5.26
C CYS A 63 2.78 -5.99 -6.66
N CYS A 64 3.54 -5.57 -7.67
CA CYS A 64 3.35 -6.00 -9.05
C CYS A 64 4.65 -6.58 -9.59
N GLY A 65 4.56 -7.49 -10.55
CA GLY A 65 5.73 -8.01 -11.23
C GLY A 65 5.45 -8.46 -12.65
N LYS A 66 6.52 -8.63 -13.40
CA LYS A 66 6.46 -9.23 -14.73
C LYS A 66 7.68 -10.12 -15.01
N ASN A 67 7.48 -11.21 -15.73
CA ASN A 67 8.58 -12.08 -16.18
C ASN A 67 9.10 -11.69 -17.58
N ARG A 68 10.07 -12.46 -18.10
CA ARG A 68 10.67 -12.24 -19.43
C ARG A 68 9.69 -12.48 -20.58
N ALA A 69 8.70 -13.35 -20.38
CA ALA A 69 7.63 -13.60 -21.35
C ALA A 69 6.59 -12.46 -21.40
N GLY A 70 6.65 -11.54 -20.43
CA GLY A 70 5.70 -10.43 -20.30
C GLY A 70 4.47 -10.77 -19.47
N ASP A 71 4.42 -11.95 -18.84
CA ASP A 71 3.35 -12.31 -17.91
C ASP A 71 3.38 -11.38 -16.71
N PHE A 72 2.20 -10.91 -16.29
CA PHE A 72 2.03 -9.97 -15.19
C PHE A 72 1.36 -10.64 -14.01
N HIS A 73 1.79 -10.29 -12.80
CA HIS A 73 1.09 -10.67 -11.57
C HIS A 73 1.04 -9.51 -10.57
N ARG A 74 -0.07 -9.43 -9.83
CA ARG A 74 -0.31 -8.44 -8.78
C ARG A 74 -0.72 -9.15 -7.49
N VAL A 75 -0.17 -8.69 -6.37
CA VAL A 75 -0.50 -9.11 -5.01
C VAL A 75 -0.74 -7.85 -4.17
N GLY A 76 -1.76 -7.87 -3.30
CA GLY A 76 -2.16 -6.69 -2.52
C GLY A 76 -2.80 -5.58 -3.37
N GLY A 77 -3.01 -4.42 -2.75
CA GLY A 77 -3.63 -3.25 -3.40
C GLY A 77 -5.14 -3.40 -3.62
N TRP A 78 -5.84 -4.08 -2.73
CA TRP A 78 -7.31 -4.24 -2.79
C TRP A 78 -8.07 -3.18 -2.00
N GLY A 79 -7.33 -2.26 -1.36
CA GLY A 79 -7.88 -1.20 -0.53
C GLY A 79 -7.83 -1.51 0.97
N HIS A 80 -8.02 -0.47 1.75
CA HIS A 80 -7.61 -0.39 3.15
C HIS A 80 -8.54 -1.10 4.15
N LEU A 81 -9.72 -1.54 3.71
CA LEU A 81 -10.68 -2.19 4.61
C LEU A 81 -10.23 -3.58 5.05
N PHE A 82 -9.50 -4.31 4.20
CA PHE A 82 -9.05 -5.68 4.45
C PHE A 82 -7.81 -6.05 3.60
N SER A 83 -7.05 -5.06 3.15
CA SER A 83 -5.75 -5.21 2.49
C SER A 83 -4.90 -3.97 2.80
N ASP A 84 -3.95 -3.61 1.93
CA ASP A 84 -2.91 -2.60 2.18
C ASP A 84 -1.96 -2.97 3.33
N GLU A 85 -1.69 -4.27 3.50
CA GLU A 85 -0.75 -4.80 4.46
C GLU A 85 0.66 -4.21 4.25
N GLY A 86 1.34 -3.85 5.34
CA GLY A 86 2.63 -3.14 5.28
C GLY A 86 2.58 -1.69 4.80
N SER A 87 1.40 -1.10 4.56
CA SER A 87 1.26 0.32 4.26
C SER A 87 1.30 1.21 5.51
N ALA A 88 1.49 2.51 5.32
CA ALA A 88 1.35 3.51 6.37
C ALA A 88 -0.04 3.49 7.03
N TYR A 89 -1.11 3.24 6.25
CA TYR A 89 -2.44 3.07 6.84
C TYR A 89 -2.50 1.85 7.78
N ALA A 90 -2.01 0.69 7.35
CA ALA A 90 -2.02 -0.52 8.18
C ALA A 90 -1.16 -0.37 9.44
N ILE A 91 -0.02 0.32 9.34
CA ILE A 91 0.83 0.67 10.49
C ILE A 91 0.05 1.57 11.45
N ALA A 92 -0.59 2.64 10.97
CA ALA A 92 -1.37 3.55 11.81
C ALA A 92 -2.50 2.84 12.57
N ILE A 93 -3.25 1.94 11.92
CA ILE A 93 -4.29 1.14 12.58
C ILE A 93 -3.68 0.23 13.66
N SER A 94 -2.52 -0.37 13.40
CA SER A 94 -1.82 -1.21 14.37
C SER A 94 -1.34 -0.40 15.58
N VAL A 95 -0.80 0.80 15.35
CA VAL A 95 -0.41 1.75 16.40
C VAL A 95 -1.60 2.11 17.28
N LEU A 96 -2.71 2.54 16.69
CA LEU A 96 -3.93 2.90 17.42
C LEU A 96 -4.46 1.72 18.23
N SER A 97 -4.49 0.52 17.64
CA SER A 97 -4.89 -0.70 18.35
C SER A 97 -4.00 -1.00 19.56
N GLU A 98 -2.69 -0.83 19.42
CA GLU A 98 -1.72 -1.10 20.48
C GLU A 98 -1.78 -0.08 21.61
N ILE A 99 -1.97 1.21 21.29
CA ILE A 99 -2.25 2.27 22.26
C ILE A 99 -3.48 1.90 23.10
N LEU A 100 -4.58 1.48 22.45
CA LEU A 100 -5.81 1.10 23.16
C LEU A 100 -5.60 -0.15 24.03
N LYS A 101 -4.87 -1.17 23.55
CA LYS A 101 -4.53 -2.34 24.37
C LYS A 101 -3.70 -1.93 25.59
N SER A 102 -2.70 -1.06 25.43
CA SER A 102 -1.88 -0.56 26.53
C SER A 102 -2.73 0.22 27.54
N HIS A 103 -3.63 1.09 27.07
CA HIS A 103 -4.53 1.89 27.91
C HIS A 103 -5.48 1.01 28.73
N ASP A 104 -6.03 -0.04 28.10
CA ASP A 104 -6.93 -1.00 28.76
C ASP A 104 -6.20 -2.00 29.69
N GLY A 105 -4.86 -1.98 29.74
CA GLY A 105 -4.05 -2.96 30.46
C GLY A 105 -3.98 -4.36 29.82
N ARG A 106 -4.32 -4.47 28.52
CA ARG A 106 -4.24 -5.70 27.71
C ARG A 106 -2.86 -5.90 27.05
N ALA A 107 -2.02 -4.87 27.06
CA ALA A 107 -0.64 -4.90 26.60
C ALA A 107 0.27 -4.13 27.58
N GLN A 108 1.58 -4.27 27.41
CA GLN A 108 2.55 -3.49 28.18
C GLN A 108 2.48 -2.00 27.80
N PRO A 109 2.86 -1.08 28.70
CA PRO A 109 2.99 0.33 28.39
C PRO A 109 3.88 0.57 27.16
N THR A 110 3.45 1.49 26.31
CA THR A 110 4.18 1.91 25.09
C THR A 110 4.35 3.42 25.02
N LEU A 111 5.50 3.86 24.51
CA LEU A 111 5.82 5.27 24.20
C LEU A 111 4.94 5.83 23.08
N MET A 112 4.31 4.97 22.27
CA MET A 112 3.40 5.39 21.21
C MET A 112 2.22 6.20 21.75
N THR A 113 1.77 5.95 22.98
CA THR A 113 0.65 6.69 23.59
C THR A 113 0.99 8.17 23.75
N GLU A 114 2.09 8.50 24.42
CA GLU A 114 2.50 9.90 24.63
C GLU A 114 2.78 10.61 23.30
N LYS A 115 3.46 9.93 22.38
CA LYS A 115 3.78 10.46 21.04
C LYS A 115 2.52 10.75 20.23
N MET A 116 1.53 9.85 20.26
CA MET A 116 0.25 10.05 19.56
C MET A 116 -0.54 11.22 20.13
N LEU A 117 -0.60 11.35 21.46
CA LEU A 117 -1.25 12.49 22.11
C LEU A 117 -0.56 13.81 21.74
N SER A 118 0.77 13.83 21.76
CA SER A 118 1.56 15.00 21.32
C SER A 118 1.34 15.34 19.84
N LEU A 119 1.27 14.34 18.95
CA LEU A 119 1.08 14.54 17.52
C LEU A 119 -0.31 15.09 17.19
N THR A 120 -1.34 14.59 17.87
CA THR A 120 -2.74 14.98 17.64
C THR A 120 -3.18 16.21 18.45
N GLY A 121 -2.40 16.59 19.47
CA GLY A 121 -2.69 17.72 20.35
C GLY A 121 -3.79 17.45 21.38
N VAL A 122 -4.29 16.22 21.47
CA VAL A 122 -5.29 15.81 22.48
C VAL A 122 -4.61 15.42 23.79
N LYS A 123 -5.37 15.43 24.89
CA LYS A 123 -4.83 15.22 26.25
C LYS A 123 -5.04 13.82 26.77
N THR A 124 -6.03 13.09 26.23
CA THR A 124 -6.38 11.74 26.70
C THR A 124 -6.62 10.77 25.55
N VAL A 125 -6.56 9.48 25.85
CA VAL A 125 -6.84 8.40 24.88
C VAL A 125 -8.31 8.45 24.44
N GLU A 126 -9.23 8.86 25.31
CA GLU A 126 -10.65 9.03 24.97
C GLU A 126 -10.87 10.19 23.97
N GLU A 127 -10.13 11.30 24.13
CA GLU A 127 -10.13 12.39 23.16
C GLU A 127 -9.52 11.95 21.82
N LEU A 128 -8.42 11.17 21.85
CA LEU A 128 -7.80 10.59 20.65
C LEU A 128 -8.80 9.76 19.84
N VAL A 129 -9.56 8.88 20.49
CA VAL A 129 -10.61 8.08 19.83
C VAL A 129 -11.60 9.01 19.12
N SER A 130 -12.06 10.07 19.79
CA SER A 130 -13.02 11.01 19.21
C SER A 130 -12.48 11.71 17.95
N VAL A 131 -11.21 12.11 17.95
CA VAL A 131 -10.55 12.74 16.79
C VAL A 131 -10.38 11.76 15.64
N VAL A 132 -9.86 10.56 15.90
CA VAL A 132 -9.66 9.53 14.87
C VAL A 132 -10.98 9.15 14.20
N TYR A 133 -12.06 9.01 14.97
CA TYR A 133 -13.39 8.72 14.42
C TYR A 133 -14.05 9.91 13.70
N ALA A 134 -13.59 11.14 13.88
CA ALA A 134 -14.06 12.26 13.07
C ALA A 134 -13.49 12.17 11.64
N ASP A 135 -12.23 11.76 11.52
CA ASP A 135 -11.48 11.74 10.25
C ASP A 135 -11.33 10.34 9.63
N TYR A 136 -11.99 9.31 10.17
CA TYR A 136 -11.76 7.90 9.78
C TYR A 136 -11.95 7.57 8.29
N ARG A 137 -12.66 8.43 7.55
CA ARG A 137 -12.89 8.28 6.11
C ARG A 137 -11.74 8.80 5.26
N ASP A 138 -10.87 9.65 5.83
CA ASP A 138 -9.66 10.11 5.16
C ASP A 138 -8.51 9.14 5.43
N LYS A 139 -8.31 8.22 4.49
CA LYS A 139 -7.24 7.23 4.53
C LYS A 139 -5.86 7.88 4.65
N SER A 140 -5.63 9.03 4.01
CA SER A 140 -4.34 9.70 4.02
C SER A 140 -4.07 10.36 5.38
N ALA A 141 -5.09 10.97 5.98
CA ALA A 141 -4.99 11.53 7.33
C ALA A 141 -4.64 10.44 8.34
N LEU A 142 -5.30 9.28 8.28
CA LEU A 142 -4.97 8.16 9.16
C LEU A 142 -3.58 7.58 8.89
N ALA A 143 -3.18 7.43 7.62
CA ALA A 143 -1.84 6.94 7.28
C ALA A 143 -0.72 7.84 7.84
N GLY A 144 -0.95 9.15 7.95
CA GLY A 144 0.00 10.08 8.55
C GLY A 144 0.32 9.81 10.03
N LEU A 145 -0.55 9.08 10.74
CA LEU A 145 -0.33 8.68 12.13
C LEU A 145 0.72 7.55 12.28
N SER A 146 1.11 6.91 11.18
CA SER A 146 2.10 5.81 11.18
C SER A 146 3.47 6.20 11.73
N HIS A 147 3.87 7.46 11.55
CA HIS A 147 5.16 7.99 12.02
C HIS A 147 5.36 7.85 13.54
N VAL A 148 4.28 7.68 14.31
CA VAL A 148 4.37 7.40 15.74
C VAL A 148 5.11 6.08 16.02
N ALA A 149 4.99 5.09 15.13
CA ALA A 149 5.75 3.84 15.24
C ALA A 149 7.26 4.09 15.09
N ASP A 150 7.68 4.87 14.10
CA ASP A 150 9.10 5.21 13.90
C ASP A 150 9.66 5.95 15.12
N MET A 151 8.97 7.00 15.55
CA MET A 151 9.38 7.82 16.70
C MET A 151 9.51 7.02 18.00
N ALA A 152 8.67 5.99 18.20
CA ALA A 152 8.73 5.12 19.37
C ALA A 152 9.81 4.04 19.21
N CYS A 153 9.98 3.49 18.00
CA CYS A 153 11.00 2.50 17.70
C CYS A 153 12.41 3.07 17.87
N ASP A 154 12.65 4.33 17.48
CA ASP A 154 13.90 5.05 17.69
C ASP A 154 14.29 5.16 19.18
N GLU A 155 13.30 5.12 20.07
CA GLU A 155 13.48 5.12 21.53
C GLU A 155 13.41 3.71 22.14
N ASN A 156 13.59 2.68 21.32
CA ASN A 156 13.60 1.27 21.71
C ASN A 156 12.27 0.71 22.24
N ASP A 157 11.13 1.31 21.85
CA ASP A 157 9.82 0.72 22.12
C ASP A 157 9.64 -0.61 21.38
N ASN A 158 9.46 -1.69 22.14
CA ASN A 158 9.35 -3.04 21.58
C ASN A 158 8.05 -3.26 20.80
N ALA A 159 6.94 -2.62 21.20
CA ALA A 159 5.66 -2.76 20.53
C ALA A 159 5.69 -2.06 19.17
N ALA A 160 6.29 -0.87 19.12
CA ALA A 160 6.53 -0.14 17.88
C ALA A 160 7.44 -0.92 16.92
N ARG A 161 8.56 -1.47 17.42
CA ARG A 161 9.45 -2.33 16.62
C ARG A 161 8.70 -3.52 16.03
N ALA A 162 7.88 -4.21 16.83
CA ALA A 162 7.10 -5.35 16.37
C ALA A 162 6.09 -4.96 15.26
N ILE A 163 5.46 -3.78 15.36
CA ILE A 163 4.57 -3.27 14.30
C ILE A 163 5.33 -3.08 12.99
N LEU A 164 6.52 -2.45 13.03
CA LEU A 164 7.34 -2.21 11.84
C LEU A 164 7.89 -3.51 11.24
N GLU A 165 8.30 -4.47 12.08
CA GLU A 165 8.76 -5.79 11.64
C GLU A 165 7.64 -6.61 10.97
N ASN A 166 6.41 -6.52 11.50
CA ASN A 166 5.24 -7.14 10.88
C ASN A 166 4.92 -6.49 9.53
N ALA A 167 4.94 -5.16 9.45
CA ALA A 167 4.74 -4.44 8.19
C ALA A 167 5.78 -4.84 7.13
N ALA A 168 7.06 -4.89 7.50
CA ALA A 168 8.13 -5.36 6.60
C ALA A 168 7.93 -6.81 6.16
N SER A 169 7.45 -7.68 7.06
CA SER A 169 7.13 -9.07 6.75
C SER A 169 5.99 -9.20 5.75
N ASP A 170 4.93 -8.39 5.90
CA ASP A 170 3.82 -8.35 4.94
C ASP A 170 4.29 -7.95 3.55
N LEU A 171 5.11 -6.89 3.45
CA LEU A 171 5.71 -6.45 2.18
C LEU A 171 6.58 -7.56 1.57
N TYR A 172 7.39 -8.25 2.38
CA TYR A 172 8.20 -9.38 1.94
C TYR A 172 7.35 -10.50 1.34
N TYR A 173 6.26 -10.91 2.03
CA TYR A 173 5.40 -11.99 1.53
C TYR A 173 4.65 -11.62 0.26
N MET A 174 4.28 -10.35 0.08
CA MET A 174 3.74 -9.87 -1.20
C MET A 174 4.76 -10.01 -2.34
N CYS A 175 6.00 -9.57 -2.12
CA CYS A 175 7.08 -9.74 -3.09
C CYS A 175 7.33 -11.21 -3.42
N LYS A 176 7.43 -12.06 -2.39
CA LYS A 176 7.65 -13.50 -2.54
C LYS A 176 6.55 -14.15 -3.37
N ALA A 177 5.29 -13.83 -3.10
CA ALA A 177 4.16 -14.37 -3.85
C ALA A 177 4.22 -14.00 -5.35
N VAL A 178 4.64 -12.77 -5.67
CA VAL A 178 4.87 -12.35 -7.07
C VAL A 178 6.04 -13.11 -7.70
N ILE A 179 7.17 -13.22 -7.00
CA ILE A 179 8.38 -13.92 -7.47
C ILE A 179 8.07 -15.38 -7.78
N ASP A 180 7.40 -16.07 -6.85
CA ASP A 180 7.05 -17.49 -6.97
C ASP A 180 6.04 -17.69 -8.11
N LYS A 181 5.02 -16.84 -8.22
CA LYS A 181 3.98 -16.96 -9.26
C LYS A 181 4.54 -16.76 -10.67
N LEU A 182 5.58 -15.95 -10.82
CA LEU A 182 6.18 -15.59 -12.10
C LEU A 182 7.49 -16.33 -12.40
N SER A 183 7.89 -17.28 -11.53
CA SER A 183 9.16 -18.03 -11.62
C SER A 183 10.38 -17.13 -11.80
N LEU A 184 10.40 -15.96 -11.14
CA LEU A 184 11.46 -14.97 -11.34
C LEU A 184 12.82 -15.43 -10.81
N SER A 185 12.82 -16.29 -9.78
CA SER A 185 14.04 -16.80 -9.13
C SER A 185 14.89 -17.71 -10.01
N GLU A 186 14.38 -18.17 -11.16
CA GLU A 186 15.13 -18.98 -12.12
C GLU A 186 16.20 -18.17 -12.86
N ASN A 187 16.13 -16.83 -12.84
CA ASN A 187 17.04 -15.93 -13.55
C ASN A 187 17.29 -14.65 -12.75
N GLU A 188 18.20 -13.80 -13.23
CA GLU A 188 18.34 -12.44 -12.70
C GLU A 188 17.08 -11.62 -12.99
N PHE A 189 16.58 -10.92 -11.96
CA PHE A 189 15.43 -10.03 -11.99
C PHE A 189 15.65 -8.78 -11.12
N THR A 190 14.93 -7.70 -11.40
CA THR A 190 15.02 -6.45 -10.66
C THR A 190 13.96 -6.37 -9.56
N VAL A 191 14.31 -5.81 -8.40
CA VAL A 191 13.36 -5.42 -7.36
C VAL A 191 13.41 -3.91 -7.18
N VAL A 192 12.25 -3.26 -7.26
CA VAL A 192 12.10 -1.82 -7.03
C VAL A 192 11.20 -1.61 -5.82
N LEU A 193 11.65 -0.79 -4.88
CA LEU A 193 10.89 -0.32 -3.73
C LEU A 193 10.44 1.10 -4.01
N ASN A 194 9.16 1.38 -3.82
CA ASN A 194 8.56 2.71 -3.97
C ASN A 194 7.72 3.02 -2.74
N GLY A 195 7.48 4.30 -2.50
CA GLY A 195 6.86 4.76 -1.26
C GLY A 195 7.80 5.66 -0.47
N GLY A 196 7.23 6.34 0.53
CA GLY A 196 7.93 7.31 1.37
C GLY A 196 7.92 6.88 2.82
#